data_AF-A0A9J6R028-F1
#
_entry.id   AF-A0A9J6R028-F1
#
_cell.length_a   1.000
_cell.length_b   1.000
_cell.length_c   1.000
_cell.angle_alpha   90.00
_cell.angle_beta   90.00
_cell.angle_gamma   90.00
#
_symmetry.space_group_name_H-M   'P 1'
#
loop_
_entity.id
_entity.type
_entity.pdbx_description
1 polymer ?
#
loop_
_entity_poly.entity_id
_entity_poly.type
_entity_poly.pdbx_seq_one_letter_code
_entity_poly.pdbx_strand_id
1 'polypeptide(L)' 'CRWFKVAVLPLDAALCAEITKGRDEIKRCAVCGAAFTPNSNRAKYCPDCAVQVRRKKEAERQRKRYLLSTHLGR' A
#
# COMPACT_ATOMS: atom_id res chain seq x y z
N CYS A 1 -18.93 -1.30 2.88
CA CYS A 1 -20.22 -0.92 3.47
C CYS A 1 -20.16 -1.07 4.99
N ARG A 2 -20.57 -0.05 5.77
CA ARG A 2 -20.56 -0.12 7.26
C ARG A 2 -21.65 -1.05 7.79
N TRP A 3 -22.88 -0.95 7.27
CA TRP A 3 -24.01 -1.80 7.65
C TRP A 3 -23.69 -3.30 7.47
N PHE A 4 -23.18 -3.70 6.30
CA PHE A 4 -22.81 -5.08 6.03
C PHE A 4 -21.83 -5.66 7.08
N LYS A 5 -20.84 -4.86 7.49
CA LYS A 5 -19.83 -5.30 8.48
C LYS A 5 -20.38 -5.46 9.90
N VAL A 6 -21.42 -4.72 10.27
CA VAL A 6 -21.95 -4.73 11.66
C VAL A 6 -23.23 -5.54 11.80
N ALA A 7 -24.01 -5.70 10.72
CA ALA A 7 -25.29 -6.38 10.76
C ALA A 7 -25.25 -7.76 10.12
N VAL A 8 -24.45 -7.96 9.06
CA VAL A 8 -24.43 -9.22 8.30
C VAL A 8 -23.28 -10.10 8.74
N LEU A 9 -22.08 -9.53 8.79
CA LEU A 9 -20.87 -10.27 9.15
C LEU A 9 -20.97 -10.99 10.51
N PRO A 10 -21.39 -10.36 11.63
CA PRO A 10 -21.46 -11.06 12.92
C PRO A 10 -22.42 -12.25 12.96
N LEU A 11 -23.39 -12.32 12.04
CA LEU A 11 -24.34 -13.42 11.93
C LEU A 11 -23.78 -14.61 11.15
N ASP A 12 -22.68 -14.42 10.42
CA ASP A 12 -22.03 -15.45 9.61
C ASP A 12 -20.52 -15.43 9.82
N ALA A 13 -20.08 -16.25 10.79
CA ALA A 13 -18.68 -16.39 11.15
C ALA A 13 -17.83 -16.97 10.01
N ALA A 14 -18.40 -17.83 9.16
CA ALA A 14 -17.68 -18.41 8.02
C ALA A 14 -17.41 -17.34 6.97
N LEU A 15 -18.43 -16.55 6.59
CA LEU A 15 -18.30 -15.44 5.67
C LEU A 15 -17.34 -14.36 6.20
N CYS A 16 -17.41 -14.06 7.50
CA CYS A 16 -16.43 -13.18 8.16
C CYS A 16 -15.00 -13.65 7.95
N ALA A 17 -14.74 -14.93 8.22
CA ALA A 17 -13.41 -15.51 8.12
C ALA A 17 -12.91 -15.47 6.68
N GLU A 18 -13.73 -15.84 5.69
CA GLU A 18 -13.34 -15.80 4.27
C GLU A 18 -13.01 -14.40 3.78
N ILE A 19 -13.79 -13.39 4.17
CA ILE A 19 -13.54 -11.99 3.79
C ILE A 19 -12.28 -11.42 4.48
N THR A 20 -11.98 -11.89 5.69
CA THR A 20 -10.86 -11.37 6.49
C THR A 20 -9.54 -12.08 6.16
N LYS A 21 -9.55 -13.39 5.90
CA LYS A 21 -8.36 -14.19 5.57
C LYS A 21 -7.58 -13.60 4.39
N GLY A 22 -8.24 -13.16 3.33
CA GLY A 22 -7.58 -12.57 2.16
C GLY A 22 -6.90 -11.20 2.43
N ARG A 23 -7.14 -10.56 3.58
CA ARG A 23 -6.48 -9.32 3.99
C ARG A 23 -5.18 -9.54 4.73
N ASP A 24 -5.09 -10.61 5.51
CA ASP A 24 -3.99 -10.85 6.44
C ASP A 24 -2.90 -11.76 5.85
N GLU A 25 -2.99 -12.06 4.55
CA GLU A 25 -1.97 -12.82 3.82
C GLU A 25 -0.60 -12.12 3.86
N ILE A 26 0.41 -12.86 4.30
CA ILE A 26 1.80 -12.41 4.29
C ILE A 26 2.25 -12.22 2.84
N LYS A 27 2.64 -10.99 2.49
CA LYS A 27 3.18 -10.65 1.17
C LYS A 27 4.70 -10.58 1.20
N ARG A 28 5.33 -10.68 0.03
CA ARG A 28 6.76 -10.42 -0.13
C ARG A 28 7.00 -9.02 -0.68
N CYS A 29 7.94 -8.30 -0.08
CA CYS A 29 8.33 -6.98 -0.54
C CYS A 29 8.96 -7.06 -1.93
N ALA A 30 8.48 -6.26 -2.88
CA ALA A 30 9.04 -6.26 -4.23
C ALA A 30 10.43 -5.58 -4.35
N VAL A 31 10.96 -5.00 -3.26
CA VAL A 31 12.29 -4.38 -3.23
C VAL A 31 13.30 -5.31 -2.57
N CYS A 32 13.03 -5.76 -1.35
CA CYS A 32 13.97 -6.58 -0.57
C CYS A 32 13.57 -8.06 -0.44
N GLY A 33 12.41 -8.48 -0.95
CA GLY A 33 11.91 -9.86 -0.87
C GLY A 33 11.37 -10.28 0.50
N ALA A 34 11.56 -9.47 1.55
CA ALA A 34 11.14 -9.79 2.90
C ALA A 34 9.61 -10.01 3.01
N ALA A 35 9.23 -11.01 3.80
CA ALA A 35 7.84 -11.24 4.19
C ALA A 35 7.34 -10.08 5.07
N PHE A 36 6.13 -9.59 4.82
CA PHE A 36 5.50 -8.54 5.62
C PHE A 36 3.98 -8.67 5.61
N THR A 37 3.33 -8.20 6.67
CA THR A 37 1.87 -8.11 6.76
C THR A 37 1.40 -6.83 6.06
N PRO A 38 0.61 -6.91 4.98
CA PRO A 38 0.14 -5.73 4.26
C PRO A 38 -1.00 -5.03 4.99
N ASN A 39 -0.89 -3.72 5.21
CA ASN A 39 -2.02 -2.92 5.73
C ASN A 39 -3.15 -2.72 4.70
N SER A 40 -2.93 -3.07 3.43
CA SER A 40 -3.94 -3.00 2.37
C SER A 40 -3.64 -3.96 1.23
N ASN A 41 -4.68 -4.32 0.47
CA ASN A 41 -4.54 -5.19 -0.71
C ASN A 41 -3.58 -4.60 -1.76
N ARG A 42 -3.40 -3.27 -1.80
CA ARG A 42 -2.48 -2.57 -2.73
C ARG A 42 -1.03 -2.48 -2.24
N ALA A 43 -0.74 -2.92 -1.01
CA ALA A 43 0.62 -2.85 -0.47
C ALA A 43 1.57 -3.79 -1.25
N LYS A 44 2.66 -3.22 -1.76
CA LYS A 44 3.72 -3.90 -2.53
C LYS A 44 5.07 -3.96 -1.80
N TYR A 45 5.27 -3.07 -0.82
CA TYR A 45 6.55 -2.90 -0.13
C TYR A 45 6.37 -3.10 1.37
N CYS A 46 7.40 -3.65 2.02
CA CYS A 46 7.48 -3.61 3.48
C CYS A 46 7.55 -2.14 3.97
N PRO A 47 7.27 -1.87 5.25
CA PRO A 47 7.23 -0.51 5.78
C PRO A 47 8.48 0.32 5.47
N ASP A 48 9.67 -0.27 5.62
CA ASP A 48 10.94 0.44 5.39
C ASP A 48 11.13 0.79 3.92
N CYS A 49 10.95 -0.19 3.02
CA CYS A 49 11.07 0.03 1.58
C CYS A 49 9.99 0.98 1.04
N ALA A 50 8.79 0.97 1.63
CA ALA A 50 7.73 1.91 1.26
C ALA A 50 8.16 3.36 1.51
N VAL A 51 8.79 3.64 2.66
CA VAL A 51 9.30 4.98 2.99
C VAL A 51 10.40 5.40 2.02
N GLN A 52 11.35 4.51 1.70
CA GLN A 52 12.45 4.81 0.79
C GLN A 52 11.94 5.11 -0.63
N VAL A 53 11.06 4.25 -1.18
CA VAL A 53 10.47 4.46 -2.50
C VAL A 53 9.66 5.75 -2.55
N ARG A 54 8.90 6.06 -1.49
CA ARG A 54 8.14 7.32 -1.39
C ARG A 54 9.07 8.52 -1.45
N ARG A 55 10.15 8.53 -0.64
CA ARG A 55 11.14 9.63 -0.61
C ARG A 55 11.82 9.80 -1.97
N LYS A 56 12.22 8.72 -2.64
CA LYS A 56 12.82 8.76 -3.98
C LYS A 56 11.88 9.39 -5.01
N LYS A 57 10.61 8.94 -5.06
CA LYS A 57 9.60 9.49 -5.97
C LYS A 57 9.29 10.96 -5.69
N GLU A 58 9.26 11.35 -4.42
CA GLU A 58 9.10 12.76 -4.03
C GLU A 58 10.26 13.60 -4.57
N ALA A 59 11.50 13.19 -4.32
CA ALA A 59 12.69 13.88 -4.78
C ALA A 59 12.72 14.01 -6.32
N GLU A 60 12.39 12.93 -7.05
CA GLU A 60 12.26 12.96 -8.51
C GLU A 60 11.20 13.96 -8.98
N ARG A 61 10.04 14.00 -8.31
CA ARG A 61 8.97 14.94 -8.64
C ARG A 61 9.40 16.40 -8.43
N GLN A 62 10.08 16.68 -7.32
CA GLN A 62 10.60 18.02 -7.03
C GLN A 62 11.69 18.44 -8.01
N ARG A 63 12.61 17.53 -8.37
CA ARG A 63 13.62 17.78 -9.41
C ARG A 63 12.97 18.12 -10.76
N LYS A 64 11.98 17.33 -11.19
CA LYS A 64 11.22 17.60 -12.42
C LYS A 64 10.50 18.95 -12.37
N ARG A 65 9.86 19.27 -11.23
CA ARG A 65 9.18 20.56 -11.04
C ARG A 65 10.16 21.72 -11.15
N TYR A 66 11.33 21.62 -10.51
CA TYR A 66 12.38 22.62 -10.61
C TYR A 66 12.83 22.79 -12.07
N LEU A 67 13.21 21.71 -12.74
CA LEU A 67 13.65 21.72 -14.14
C LEU A 67 12.61 22.33 -15.10
N LEU A 68 11.32 22.02 -14.92
CA LEU A 68 10.24 22.58 -15.73
C LEU A 68 9.98 24.07 -15.42
N SER A 69 10.21 24.50 -14.18
CA SER A 69 10.00 25.89 -13.75
C SER A 69 11.18 26.81 -14.10
N THR A 70 12.40 26.28 -14.11
CA THR A 70 13.59 27.01 -14.52
C THR A 70 13.76 26.89 -16.03
N HIS A 71 14.19 27.94 -16.72
CA HIS A 71 14.50 27.91 -18.16
C HIS A 71 15.60 26.90 -18.56
N LEU A 72 16.15 26.13 -17.61
CA LEU A 72 17.11 25.04 -17.81
C LEU A 72 16.52 23.81 -18.51
N GLY A 73 15.19 23.75 -18.67
CA GLY A 73 14.49 22.66 -19.36
C GLY A 73 14.30 22.86 -20.87
N ARG A 74 14.83 23.94 -21.46
CA ARG A 74 14.77 24.24 -22.90
C ARG A 74 16.14 24.11 -23.55
#